data_AF-A0A928JJL1-F1
#
_entry.id   AF-A0A928JJL1-F1
#
_cell.length_a   1.000
_cell.length_b   1.000
_cell.length_c   1.000
_cell.angle_alpha   90.00
_cell.angle_beta   90.00
_cell.angle_gamma   90.00
#
_symmetry.space_group_name_H-M   'P 1'
#
loop_
_entity.id
_entity.type
_entity.pdbx_description
1 polymer ?
#
loop_
_entity_poly.entity_id
_entity_poly.type
_entity_poly.pdbx_seq_one_letter_code
_entity_poly.pdbx_strand_id
1 'polypeptide(L)'
;MIYSICGFNVEYEPRYSRLRDRSQKYIAEDQTVTPDFSLLITDEDIAAHIKKFPMDEELAEYVVAGVKFYNETILRGAFFLHSAALAVNGEGFVFTGPCGAGKSTHASLWRKHFGDKVISVNDDKPAVRIIDGVPYICGTPFSGKHDINANVEVPLCGISVLCQSKDNSITKMPVAQAIPVLMEQTLRPDSVQKMSALFSLLDETLSKVPVYKFCCNISDEAVMLSYNTMKTK
;
A
#
# COMPACT_ATOMS: atom_id res chain seq x y z
N MET A 1 19.10 -10.78 7.27
CA MET A 1 18.11 -11.85 7.01
C MET A 1 17.45 -11.62 5.64
N ILE A 2 16.87 -12.64 4.99
CA ILE A 2 16.07 -12.46 3.77
C ILE A 2 14.57 -12.45 4.10
N TYR A 3 13.86 -11.47 3.57
CA TYR A 3 12.41 -11.33 3.67
C TYR A 3 11.77 -11.45 2.28
N SER A 4 10.66 -12.19 2.15
CA SER A 4 9.80 -12.20 0.96
C SER A 4 8.66 -11.19 1.15
N ILE A 5 8.78 -10.02 0.52
CA ILE A 5 7.83 -8.91 0.64
C ILE A 5 7.29 -8.56 -0.74
N CYS A 6 5.98 -8.71 -0.96
CA CYS A 6 5.34 -8.49 -2.26
C CYS A 6 6.04 -9.26 -3.39
N GLY A 7 6.48 -10.49 -3.08
CA GLY A 7 7.23 -11.39 -3.96
C GLY A 7 8.62 -10.90 -4.39
N PHE A 8 9.24 -9.98 -3.63
CA PHE A 8 10.66 -9.65 -3.74
C PHE A 8 11.42 -10.27 -2.56
N ASN A 9 12.59 -10.85 -2.84
CA ASN A 9 13.54 -11.27 -1.83
C ASN A 9 14.40 -10.08 -1.40
N VAL A 10 14.18 -9.60 -0.19
CA VAL A 10 14.82 -8.40 0.35
C VAL A 10 15.78 -8.80 1.45
N GLU A 11 17.06 -8.51 1.25
CA GLU A 11 18.02 -8.61 2.35
C GLU A 11 17.91 -7.38 3.26
N TYR A 12 17.66 -7.61 4.54
CA TYR A 12 17.57 -6.55 5.52
C TYR A 12 17.90 -7.08 6.93
N GLU A 13 18.42 -6.21 7.78
CA GLU A 13 18.68 -6.48 9.19
C GLU A 13 18.10 -5.33 10.02
N PRO A 14 16.85 -5.47 10.53
CA PRO A 14 16.21 -4.44 11.33
C PRO A 14 16.98 -4.15 12.62
N ARG A 15 17.30 -2.87 12.83
CA ARG A 15 18.06 -2.39 14.00
C ARG A 15 17.19 -2.35 15.25
N TYR A 16 15.91 -2.01 15.12
CA TYR A 16 14.98 -1.90 16.23
C TYR A 16 13.84 -2.95 16.15
N SER A 17 13.15 -3.14 17.28
CA SER A 17 12.07 -4.12 17.44
C SER A 17 10.91 -3.91 16.46
N ARG A 18 10.47 -2.68 16.23
CA ARG A 18 9.27 -2.41 15.42
C ARG A 18 9.33 -3.02 14.04
N LEU A 19 10.39 -2.80 13.28
CA LEU A 19 10.50 -3.42 11.95
C LEU A 19 10.79 -4.91 12.05
N ARG A 20 11.56 -5.35 13.05
CA ARG A 20 11.83 -6.78 13.29
C ARG A 20 10.55 -7.57 13.51
N ASP A 21 9.66 -7.07 14.35
CA ASP A 21 8.40 -7.71 14.75
C ASP A 21 7.40 -7.66 13.59
N ARG A 22 7.25 -6.50 12.95
CA ARG A 22 6.35 -6.32 11.80
C ARG A 22 6.75 -7.15 10.59
N SER A 23 8.05 -7.44 10.43
CA SER A 23 8.59 -8.20 9.32
C SER A 23 8.61 -9.71 9.56
N GLN A 24 8.24 -10.21 10.76
CA GLN A 24 8.26 -11.65 11.07
C GLN A 24 7.46 -12.49 10.07
N LYS A 25 6.25 -12.02 9.70
CA LYS A 25 5.37 -12.70 8.73
C LYS A 25 5.87 -12.65 7.29
N TYR A 26 6.97 -11.94 7.04
CA TYR A 26 7.61 -11.79 5.74
C TYR A 26 8.96 -12.50 5.67
N ILE A 27 9.41 -13.23 6.69
CA ILE A 27 10.67 -13.98 6.62
C ILE A 27 10.58 -15.00 5.47
N ALA A 28 11.57 -14.99 4.57
CA ALA A 28 11.60 -15.95 3.47
C ALA A 28 11.80 -17.37 4.00
N GLU A 29 11.08 -18.34 3.43
CA GLU A 29 11.20 -19.76 3.80
C GLU A 29 12.62 -20.29 3.53
N ASP A 30 13.21 -19.87 2.40
CA ASP A 30 14.59 -20.16 2.04
C ASP A 30 15.48 -18.93 2.28
N GLN A 31 16.38 -19.02 3.25
CA GLN A 31 17.34 -17.96 3.59
C GLN A 31 18.60 -17.97 2.71
N THR A 32 18.72 -18.91 1.77
CA THR A 32 19.85 -19.00 0.82
C THR A 32 19.55 -18.37 -0.53
N VAL A 33 18.29 -17.96 -0.75
CA VAL A 33 17.87 -17.29 -1.98
C VAL A 33 18.66 -15.99 -2.20
N THR A 34 19.01 -15.71 -3.45
CA THR A 34 19.67 -14.45 -3.81
C THR A 34 18.70 -13.28 -3.63
N PRO A 35 19.07 -12.23 -2.89
CA PRO A 35 18.21 -11.06 -2.76
C PRO A 35 18.09 -10.29 -4.08
N ASP A 36 16.88 -9.80 -4.38
CA ASP A 36 16.63 -8.86 -5.47
C ASP A 36 17.27 -7.49 -5.21
N PHE A 37 17.38 -7.13 -3.93
CA PHE A 37 18.09 -5.97 -3.41
C PHE A 37 18.27 -6.05 -1.88
N SER A 38 19.20 -5.25 -1.36
CA SER A 38 19.47 -5.13 0.07
C SER A 38 19.09 -3.73 0.58
N LEU A 39 18.46 -3.66 1.75
CA LEU A 39 18.13 -2.39 2.42
C LEU A 39 19.25 -2.01 3.40
N LEU A 40 20.11 -1.07 3.00
CA LEU A 40 21.18 -0.56 3.87
C LEU A 40 20.71 0.62 4.74
N ILE A 41 20.34 0.26 5.97
CA ILE A 41 20.03 1.01 7.21
C ILE A 41 21.15 1.81 7.92
N THR A 42 21.70 2.94 7.45
CA THR A 42 22.82 3.58 8.19
C THR A 42 22.37 4.48 9.35
N ASP A 43 23.25 4.69 10.35
CA ASP A 43 23.08 5.71 11.40
C ASP A 43 22.88 7.11 10.84
N GLU A 44 23.60 7.44 9.78
CA GLU A 44 23.52 8.74 9.12
C GLU A 44 22.14 8.94 8.47
N ASP A 45 21.57 7.91 7.84
CA ASP A 45 20.22 7.98 7.28
C ASP A 45 19.18 8.30 8.36
N ILE A 46 19.27 7.61 9.50
CA ILE A 46 18.35 7.77 10.64
C ILE A 46 18.51 9.17 11.25
N ALA A 47 19.75 9.57 11.57
CA ALA A 47 20.03 10.88 12.15
C ALA A 47 19.63 12.04 11.22
N ALA A 48 19.88 11.91 9.91
CA ALA A 48 19.47 12.89 8.92
C ALA A 48 17.94 13.01 8.82
N HIS A 49 17.21 11.90 8.96
CA HIS A 49 15.75 11.92 9.00
C HIS A 49 15.23 12.60 10.27
N ILE A 50 15.73 12.22 11.45
CA ILE A 50 15.34 12.81 12.75
C ILE A 50 15.59 14.32 12.78
N LYS A 51 16.72 14.78 12.21
CA LYS A 51 17.05 16.20 12.11
C LYS A 51 16.00 17.01 11.33
N LYS A 52 15.38 16.41 10.32
CA LYS A 52 14.33 17.06 9.50
C LYS A 52 12.94 16.91 10.12
N PHE A 53 12.67 15.75 10.73
CA PHE A 53 11.38 15.38 11.29
C PHE A 53 11.60 14.76 12.68
N PRO A 54 11.45 15.54 13.77
CA PRO A 54 11.71 15.05 15.12
C PRO A 54 10.85 13.83 15.48
N MET A 55 11.51 12.71 15.77
CA MET A 55 10.90 11.43 16.19
C MET A 55 11.92 10.53 16.88
N ASP A 56 11.47 9.40 17.42
CA ASP A 56 12.35 8.35 17.95
C ASP A 56 13.07 7.57 16.83
N GLU A 57 14.21 6.98 17.15
CA GLU A 57 15.06 6.26 16.18
C GLU A 57 14.36 5.06 15.54
N GLU A 58 13.49 4.37 16.28
CA GLU A 58 12.75 3.22 15.79
C GLU A 58 11.70 3.63 14.73
N LEU A 59 11.01 4.76 14.96
CA LEU A 59 10.12 5.34 13.96
C LEU A 59 10.90 5.88 12.75
N ALA A 60 12.07 6.46 12.97
CA ALA A 60 12.93 6.94 11.89
C ALA A 60 13.42 5.80 11.01
N GLU A 61 13.88 4.68 11.59
CA GLU A 61 14.24 3.46 10.83
C GLU A 61 13.04 2.97 10.01
N TYR A 62 11.85 2.89 10.64
CA TYR A 62 10.61 2.50 9.96
C TYR A 62 10.32 3.33 8.71
N VAL A 63 10.43 4.66 8.80
CA VAL A 63 10.17 5.56 7.67
C VAL A 63 11.25 5.42 6.60
N VAL A 64 12.53 5.44 6.99
CA VAL A 64 13.66 5.37 6.07
C VAL A 64 13.68 4.04 5.31
N ALA A 65 13.49 2.92 5.99
CA ALA A 65 13.43 1.60 5.37
C ALA A 65 12.28 1.52 4.35
N GLY A 66 11.10 2.05 4.69
CA GLY A 66 9.96 2.12 3.77
C GLY A 66 10.27 2.94 2.52
N VAL A 67 10.85 4.13 2.69
CA VAL A 67 11.26 4.98 1.55
C VAL A 67 12.28 4.27 0.67
N LYS A 68 13.29 3.61 1.23
CA LYS A 68 14.29 2.87 0.45
C LYS A 68 13.67 1.67 -0.28
N PHE A 69 12.82 0.90 0.41
CA PHE A 69 12.09 -0.23 -0.18
C PHE A 69 11.30 0.20 -1.42
N TYR A 70 10.42 1.20 -1.31
CA TYR A 70 9.62 1.63 -2.46
C TYR A 70 10.44 2.28 -3.57
N ASN A 71 11.56 2.92 -3.23
CA ASN A 71 12.49 3.42 -4.23
C ASN A 71 13.15 2.30 -5.04
N GLU A 72 13.41 1.13 -4.44
CA GLU A 72 13.95 -0.04 -5.13
C GLU A 72 12.88 -0.76 -5.95
N THR A 73 11.65 -0.87 -5.42
CA THR A 73 10.59 -1.62 -6.11
C THR A 73 10.05 -0.91 -7.35
N ILE A 74 10.11 0.43 -7.44
CA ILE A 74 9.59 1.17 -8.60
C ILE A 74 10.25 0.73 -9.90
N LEU A 75 11.55 0.48 -9.90
CA LEU A 75 12.27 -0.02 -11.08
C LEU A 75 12.06 -1.52 -11.33
N ARG A 76 11.38 -2.20 -10.40
CA ARG A 76 11.10 -3.64 -10.41
C ARG A 76 9.60 -3.94 -10.53
N GLY A 77 8.82 -2.97 -11.00
CA GLY A 77 7.41 -3.19 -11.33
C GLY A 77 6.41 -2.96 -10.19
N ALA A 78 6.81 -2.31 -9.09
CA ALA A 78 5.89 -2.04 -7.98
C ALA A 78 6.06 -0.66 -7.33
N PHE A 79 4.94 -0.04 -6.97
CA PHE A 79 4.87 1.24 -6.25
C PHE A 79 3.91 1.11 -5.07
N PHE A 80 3.89 2.05 -4.13
CA PHE A 80 2.89 2.03 -3.06
C PHE A 80 1.82 3.08 -3.22
N LEU A 81 0.68 2.85 -2.57
CA LEU A 81 -0.33 3.88 -2.35
C LEU A 81 -0.57 4.02 -0.86
N HIS A 82 -0.57 5.27 -0.36
CA HIS A 82 -1.00 5.62 0.98
C HIS A 82 -2.50 5.32 1.09
N SER A 83 -2.81 4.15 1.60
CA SER A 83 -4.14 3.54 1.48
C SER A 83 -4.36 2.44 2.50
N ALA A 84 -5.63 2.13 2.75
CA ALA A 84 -6.01 0.88 3.38
C ALA A 84 -6.42 -0.12 2.28
N ALA A 85 -5.74 -1.25 2.22
CA ALA A 85 -6.01 -2.34 1.28
C ALA A 85 -6.63 -3.54 2.01
N LEU A 86 -7.69 -4.06 1.42
CA LEU A 86 -8.43 -5.22 1.91
C LEU A 86 -8.55 -6.25 0.78
N ALA A 87 -8.63 -7.53 1.16
CA ALA A 87 -9.00 -8.60 0.25
C ALA A 87 -10.31 -9.24 0.70
N VAL A 88 -11.26 -9.47 -0.21
CA VAL A 88 -12.51 -10.19 0.04
C VAL A 88 -12.70 -11.19 -1.08
N ASN A 89 -12.92 -12.47 -0.75
CA ASN A 89 -13.07 -13.55 -1.74
C ASN A 89 -11.93 -13.65 -2.77
N GLY A 90 -10.69 -13.35 -2.36
CA GLY A 90 -9.51 -13.38 -3.24
C GLY A 90 -9.33 -12.14 -4.11
N GLU A 91 -10.18 -11.13 -3.99
CA GLU A 91 -10.11 -9.87 -4.74
C GLU A 91 -9.64 -8.71 -3.85
N GLY A 92 -8.76 -7.85 -4.39
CA GLY A 92 -8.17 -6.71 -3.69
C GLY A 92 -8.91 -5.39 -3.92
N PHE A 93 -9.09 -4.62 -2.84
CA PHE A 93 -9.76 -3.33 -2.82
C PHE A 93 -8.91 -2.30 -2.08
N VAL A 94 -8.75 -1.12 -2.67
CA VAL A 94 -7.91 -0.04 -2.12
C VAL A 94 -8.77 1.17 -1.77
N PHE A 95 -8.64 1.66 -0.54
CA PHE A 95 -9.21 2.93 -0.09
C PHE A 95 -8.10 3.94 0.14
N THR A 96 -8.01 4.95 -0.72
CA THR A 96 -7.00 6.00 -0.67
C THR A 96 -7.64 7.37 -0.54
N GLY A 97 -6.84 8.41 -0.32
CA GLY A 97 -7.30 9.79 -0.14
C GLY A 97 -6.51 10.51 0.95
N PRO A 98 -6.73 11.82 1.12
CA PRO A 98 -5.95 12.66 2.02
C PRO A 98 -5.98 12.16 3.47
N CYS A 99 -5.03 12.62 4.27
CA CYS A 99 -5.05 12.36 5.71
C CYS A 99 -6.40 12.82 6.30
N GLY A 100 -7.02 11.99 7.14
CA GLY A 100 -8.35 12.26 7.69
C GLY A 100 -9.54 11.89 6.80
N ALA A 101 -9.33 11.43 5.56
CA ALA A 101 -10.43 11.02 4.67
C ALA A 101 -11.23 9.79 5.16
N GLY A 102 -10.73 9.07 6.17
CA GLY A 102 -11.42 7.93 6.78
C GLY A 102 -11.02 6.56 6.23
N LYS A 103 -9.82 6.41 5.64
CA LYS A 103 -9.31 5.14 5.06
C LYS A 103 -9.41 3.95 6.03
N SER A 104 -8.72 4.03 7.16
CA SER A 104 -8.75 2.99 8.21
C SER A 104 -10.14 2.83 8.84
N THR A 105 -10.91 3.92 8.94
CA THR A 105 -12.30 3.88 9.42
C THR A 105 -13.17 3.03 8.50
N HIS A 106 -13.11 3.28 7.19
CA HIS A 106 -13.89 2.54 6.21
C HIS A 106 -13.42 1.08 6.09
N ALA A 107 -12.11 0.85 6.16
CA ALA A 107 -11.57 -0.51 6.22
C ALA A 107 -12.05 -1.28 7.47
N SER A 108 -12.21 -0.59 8.60
CA SER A 108 -12.80 -1.16 9.81
C SER A 108 -14.28 -1.53 9.65
N LEU A 109 -15.05 -0.73 8.89
CA LEU A 109 -16.44 -1.06 8.57
C LEU A 109 -16.52 -2.34 7.72
N TRP A 110 -15.66 -2.49 6.72
CA TRP A 110 -15.56 -3.72 5.94
C TRP A 110 -15.21 -4.93 6.80
N ARG A 111 -14.25 -4.79 7.74
CA ARG A 111 -13.92 -5.84 8.71
C ARG A 111 -15.12 -6.25 9.56
N LYS A 112 -15.87 -5.28 10.06
CA LYS A 112 -17.07 -5.54 10.86
C LYS A 112 -18.17 -6.22 10.04
N HIS A 113 -18.37 -5.82 8.79
CA HIS A 113 -19.43 -6.33 7.92
C HIS A 113 -19.12 -7.74 7.39
N PHE A 114 -17.94 -7.94 6.80
CA PHE A 114 -17.58 -9.20 6.14
C PHE A 114 -17.00 -10.25 7.09
N GLY A 115 -16.59 -9.86 8.30
CA GLY A 115 -16.01 -10.76 9.30
C GLY A 115 -14.81 -11.52 8.73
N ASP A 116 -14.79 -12.83 8.92
CA ASP A 116 -13.67 -13.69 8.53
C ASP A 116 -13.42 -13.78 7.01
N LYS A 117 -14.34 -13.26 6.19
CA LYS A 117 -14.15 -13.22 4.72
C LYS A 117 -13.17 -12.14 4.26
N VAL A 118 -12.84 -11.18 5.12
CA VAL A 118 -11.95 -10.08 4.78
C VAL A 118 -10.55 -10.29 5.35
N ILE A 119 -9.53 -10.05 4.54
CA ILE A 119 -8.13 -10.00 4.96
C ILE A 119 -7.68 -8.54 4.87
N SER A 120 -7.08 -8.02 5.94
CA SER A 120 -6.44 -6.71 5.87
C SER A 120 -5.04 -6.84 5.29
N VAL A 121 -4.92 -6.52 4.00
CA VAL A 121 -3.66 -6.64 3.25
C VAL A 121 -2.62 -5.67 3.84
N ASN A 122 -2.96 -4.39 3.98
CA ASN A 122 -2.13 -3.38 4.65
C ASN A 122 -2.96 -2.09 4.91
N ASP A 123 -2.83 -1.46 6.09
CA ASP A 123 -3.63 -0.28 6.47
C ASP A 123 -2.95 1.10 6.24
N ASP A 124 -1.76 1.16 5.64
CA ASP A 124 -1.02 2.41 5.39
C ASP A 124 -0.31 2.44 4.03
N LYS A 125 0.61 1.51 3.78
CA LYS A 125 1.42 1.47 2.54
C LYS A 125 1.42 0.07 1.91
N PRO A 126 0.28 -0.44 1.41
CA PRO A 126 0.31 -1.57 0.49
C PRO A 126 1.10 -1.22 -0.77
N ALA A 127 1.71 -2.23 -1.39
CA ALA A 127 2.36 -2.09 -2.70
C ALA A 127 1.41 -2.57 -3.80
N VAL A 128 1.31 -1.85 -4.90
CA VAL A 128 0.74 -2.31 -6.16
C VAL A 128 1.88 -2.84 -7.02
N ARG A 129 1.86 -4.12 -7.36
CA ARG A 129 2.85 -4.79 -8.22
C ARG A 129 2.21 -5.25 -9.51
N ILE A 130 2.88 -5.04 -10.64
CA ILE A 130 2.47 -5.58 -11.93
C ILE A 130 3.14 -6.94 -12.12
N ILE A 131 2.33 -7.98 -12.36
CA ILE A 131 2.80 -9.35 -12.61
C ILE A 131 2.12 -9.84 -13.88
N ASP A 132 2.92 -10.12 -14.91
CA ASP A 132 2.43 -10.52 -16.24
C ASP A 132 1.34 -9.57 -16.78
N GLY A 133 1.52 -8.28 -16.51
CA GLY A 133 0.59 -7.22 -16.87
C GLY A 133 -0.64 -7.10 -15.97
N VAL A 134 -0.83 -7.92 -14.95
CA VAL A 134 -1.96 -7.81 -14.03
C VAL A 134 -1.54 -7.04 -12.77
N PRO A 135 -2.27 -5.99 -12.36
CA PRO A 135 -2.01 -5.32 -11.09
C PRO A 135 -2.47 -6.15 -9.89
N TYR A 136 -1.56 -6.40 -8.97
CA TYR A 136 -1.81 -7.04 -7.67
C TYR A 136 -1.58 -6.03 -6.55
N ILE A 137 -2.35 -6.17 -5.47
CA ILE A 137 -2.13 -5.45 -4.21
C ILE A 137 -1.46 -6.39 -3.21
N CYS A 138 -0.37 -5.93 -2.63
CA CYS A 138 0.49 -6.67 -1.71
C CYS A 138 0.46 -6.08 -0.31
N GLY A 139 0.53 -6.96 0.68
CA GLY A 139 0.93 -6.58 2.02
C GLY A 139 2.39 -6.17 2.09
N THR A 140 2.70 -5.30 3.04
CA THR A 140 4.07 -4.88 3.36
C THR A 140 4.20 -4.71 4.88
N PRO A 141 5.41 -4.75 5.46
CA PRO A 141 5.62 -4.43 6.87
C PRO A 141 5.34 -2.95 7.20
N PHE A 142 5.14 -2.10 6.19
CA PHE A 142 4.88 -0.67 6.33
C PHE A 142 3.38 -0.39 6.45
N SER A 143 2.79 -0.70 7.60
CA SER A 143 1.33 -0.63 7.83
C SER A 143 0.89 0.38 8.89
N GLY A 144 1.63 1.47 9.02
CA GLY A 144 1.26 2.64 9.82
C GLY A 144 1.23 2.38 11.32
N LYS A 145 0.21 2.91 11.99
CA LYS A 145 0.14 2.93 13.46
C LYS A 145 -0.17 1.58 14.08
N HIS A 146 -1.04 0.77 13.46
CA HIS A 146 -1.69 -0.36 14.12
C HIS A 146 -1.17 -1.76 13.74
N ASP A 147 -0.04 -1.88 13.04
CA ASP A 147 0.52 -3.17 12.54
C ASP A 147 -0.53 -4.10 11.90
N ILE A 148 -1.45 -3.51 11.12
CA ILE A 148 -2.49 -4.25 10.41
C ILE A 148 -2.00 -4.51 8.98
N ASN A 149 -1.47 -5.71 8.75
CA ASN A 149 -1.07 -6.20 7.44
C ASN A 149 -0.97 -7.73 7.43
N ALA A 150 -1.03 -8.31 6.23
CA ALA A 150 -0.85 -9.74 5.98
C ALA A 150 0.08 -9.93 4.78
N ASN A 151 0.97 -10.93 4.83
CA ASN A 151 1.84 -11.26 3.70
C ASN A 151 1.04 -12.04 2.65
N VAL A 152 0.20 -11.31 1.92
CA VAL A 152 -0.66 -11.81 0.84
C VAL A 152 -0.54 -10.91 -0.36
N GLU A 153 -0.81 -11.49 -1.52
CA GLU A 153 -0.88 -10.82 -2.81
C GLU A 153 -2.18 -11.24 -3.48
N VAL A 154 -3.00 -10.27 -3.88
CA VAL A 154 -4.30 -10.53 -4.53
C VAL A 154 -4.51 -9.60 -5.72
N PRO A 155 -5.20 -10.03 -6.79
CA PRO A 155 -5.52 -9.16 -7.92
C PRO A 155 -6.25 -7.90 -7.47
N LEU A 156 -5.83 -6.74 -7.96
CA LEU A 156 -6.45 -5.47 -7.61
C LEU A 156 -7.68 -5.21 -8.49
N CYS A 157 -8.85 -5.08 -7.87
CA CYS A 157 -10.13 -4.94 -8.59
C CYS A 157 -10.62 -3.49 -8.65
N GLY A 158 -10.28 -2.66 -7.66
CA GLY A 158 -10.72 -1.26 -7.66
C GLY A 158 -9.98 -0.38 -6.65
N ILE A 159 -9.84 0.89 -7.01
CA ILE A 159 -9.27 1.93 -6.15
C ILE A 159 -10.36 2.97 -5.87
N SER A 160 -10.68 3.22 -4.62
CA SER A 160 -11.62 4.26 -4.18
C SER A 160 -10.88 5.40 -3.51
N VAL A 161 -10.99 6.60 -4.08
CA VAL A 161 -10.58 7.87 -3.49
C VAL A 161 -11.69 8.37 -2.58
N LEU A 162 -11.44 8.37 -1.27
CA LEU A 162 -12.40 8.74 -0.25
C LEU A 162 -12.61 10.25 -0.14
N CYS A 163 -13.88 10.63 0.01
CA CYS A 163 -14.34 11.92 0.50
C CYS A 163 -15.40 11.70 1.59
N GLN A 164 -15.49 12.60 2.56
CA GLN A 164 -16.55 12.53 3.56
C GLN A 164 -17.83 13.17 3.02
N SER A 165 -18.97 12.53 3.26
CA SER A 165 -20.29 13.04 2.88
C SER A 165 -21.35 12.50 3.84
N LYS A 166 -22.51 13.17 3.90
CA LYS A 166 -23.68 12.66 4.61
C LYS A 166 -24.36 11.53 3.83
N ASP A 167 -24.33 11.64 2.51
CA ASP A 167 -24.94 10.69 1.57
C ASP A 167 -23.87 9.86 0.87
N ASN A 168 -24.16 8.57 0.68
CA ASN A 168 -23.28 7.62 0.03
C ASN A 168 -23.38 7.72 -1.50
N SER A 169 -22.25 7.98 -2.16
CA SER A 169 -22.15 7.99 -3.62
C SER A 169 -20.78 7.52 -4.07
N ILE A 170 -20.76 6.68 -5.11
CA ILE A 170 -19.54 6.20 -5.73
C ILE A 170 -19.66 6.35 -7.24
N THR A 171 -18.68 7.01 -7.85
CA THR A 171 -18.67 7.27 -9.29
C THR A 171 -17.30 7.00 -9.88
N LYS A 172 -17.27 6.40 -11.06
CA LYS A 172 -16.01 6.11 -11.75
C LYS A 172 -15.34 7.43 -12.16
N MET A 173 -14.06 7.56 -11.82
CA MET A 173 -13.25 8.72 -12.20
C MET A 173 -12.67 8.53 -13.61
N PRO A 174 -12.64 9.59 -14.44
CA PRO A 174 -11.79 9.60 -15.62
C PRO A 174 -10.33 9.44 -15.22
N VAL A 175 -9.56 8.67 -16.00
CA VAL A 175 -8.12 8.41 -15.74
C VAL A 175 -7.33 9.71 -15.55
N ALA A 176 -7.58 10.71 -16.39
CA ALA A 176 -6.93 12.02 -16.30
C ALA A 176 -7.17 12.75 -14.96
N GLN A 177 -8.30 12.50 -14.28
CA GLN A 177 -8.59 13.05 -12.96
C GLN A 177 -8.05 12.18 -11.83
N ALA A 178 -7.84 10.89 -12.06
CA ALA A 178 -7.30 9.96 -11.08
C ALA A 178 -5.79 10.11 -10.89
N ILE A 179 -5.03 10.32 -11.97
CA ILE A 179 -3.56 10.41 -11.93
C ILE A 179 -3.04 11.42 -10.89
N PRO A 180 -3.48 12.70 -10.89
CA PRO A 180 -2.97 13.70 -9.93
C PRO A 180 -3.23 13.28 -8.49
N VAL A 181 -4.42 12.71 -8.23
CA VAL A 181 -4.82 12.26 -6.90
C VAL A 181 -3.93 11.11 -6.45
N LEU A 182 -3.72 10.08 -7.29
CA LEU A 182 -2.88 8.93 -6.92
C LEU A 182 -1.41 9.31 -6.77
N MET A 183 -0.92 10.28 -7.56
CA MET A 183 0.41 10.84 -7.44
C MET A 183 0.66 11.50 -6.07
N GLU A 184 -0.36 12.12 -5.48
CA GLU A 184 -0.27 12.66 -4.11
C GLU A 184 -0.31 11.57 -3.03
N GLN A 185 -0.74 10.37 -3.38
CA GLN A 185 -0.84 9.22 -2.46
C GLN A 185 0.32 8.24 -2.64
N THR A 186 1.40 8.59 -3.33
CA THR A 186 2.59 7.74 -3.46
C THR A 186 3.87 8.52 -3.18
N LEU A 187 5.02 7.83 -3.15
CA LEU A 187 6.32 8.49 -3.11
C LEU A 187 6.57 9.19 -4.45
N ARG A 188 7.03 10.44 -4.38
CA ARG A 188 7.63 11.12 -5.51
C ARG A 188 9.13 10.80 -5.57
N PRO A 189 9.62 10.04 -6.56
CA PRO A 189 11.04 9.71 -6.65
C PRO A 189 11.87 10.94 -7.05
N ASP A 190 13.12 10.98 -6.58
CA ASP A 190 14.04 12.10 -6.85
C ASP A 190 14.72 12.01 -8.24
N SER A 191 14.62 10.87 -8.92
CA SER A 191 15.25 10.64 -10.24
C SER A 191 14.22 10.63 -11.37
N VAL A 192 14.60 11.20 -12.51
CA VAL A 192 13.77 11.20 -13.74
C VAL A 192 13.43 9.79 -14.18
N GLN A 193 14.36 8.85 -14.08
CA GLN A 193 14.14 7.45 -14.44
C GLN A 193 13.06 6.79 -13.57
N LYS A 194 13.15 6.91 -12.24
CA LYS A 194 12.14 6.35 -11.33
C LYS A 194 10.79 7.05 -11.48
N MET A 195 10.79 8.35 -11.75
CA MET A 195 9.55 9.07 -12.03
C MET A 195 8.89 8.57 -13.32
N SER A 196 9.66 8.35 -14.40
CA SER A 196 9.14 7.74 -15.62
C SER A 196 8.58 6.34 -15.36
N ALA A 197 9.29 5.50 -14.60
CA ALA A 197 8.82 4.17 -14.24
C ALA A 197 7.52 4.21 -13.43
N LEU A 198 7.40 5.11 -12.45
CA LEU A 198 6.18 5.29 -11.67
C LEU A 198 4.99 5.72 -12.56
N PHE A 199 5.20 6.62 -13.54
CA PHE A 199 4.15 6.96 -14.49
C PHE A 199 3.71 5.77 -15.34
N SER A 200 4.66 4.96 -15.83
CA SER A 200 4.33 3.72 -16.56
C SER A 200 3.54 2.73 -15.71
N LEU A 201 3.91 2.55 -14.43
CA LEU A 201 3.18 1.68 -13.51
C LEU A 201 1.76 2.18 -13.22
N LEU A 202 1.59 3.50 -13.05
CA LEU A 202 0.28 4.11 -12.88
C LEU A 202 -0.57 3.93 -14.14
N ASP A 203 -0.04 4.21 -15.32
CA ASP A 203 -0.75 4.04 -16.59
C ASP A 203 -1.19 2.58 -16.79
N GLU A 204 -0.27 1.64 -16.56
CA GLU A 204 -0.56 0.21 -16.66
C GLU A 204 -1.63 -0.23 -15.65
N THR A 205 -1.57 0.26 -14.41
CA THR A 205 -2.59 -0.01 -13.39
C THR A 205 -3.94 0.55 -13.81
N LEU A 206 -3.99 1.82 -14.23
CA LEU A 206 -5.23 2.53 -14.56
C LEU A 206 -5.88 2.05 -15.86
N SER A 207 -5.11 1.40 -16.74
CA SER A 207 -5.65 0.73 -17.93
C SER A 207 -6.52 -0.49 -17.59
N LYS A 208 -6.31 -1.10 -16.41
CA LYS A 208 -6.94 -2.38 -15.98
C LYS A 208 -7.84 -2.21 -14.76
N VAL A 209 -7.49 -1.31 -13.85
CA VAL A 209 -8.16 -1.11 -12.57
C VAL A 209 -8.95 0.19 -12.58
N PRO A 210 -10.29 0.16 -12.41
CA PRO A 210 -11.08 1.36 -12.29
C PRO A 210 -10.78 2.11 -11.00
N VAL A 211 -10.72 3.45 -11.11
CA VAL A 211 -10.66 4.35 -9.97
C VAL A 211 -12.03 4.99 -9.77
N TYR A 212 -12.44 5.12 -8.51
CA TYR A 212 -13.70 5.69 -8.12
C TYR A 212 -13.50 6.85 -7.17
N LYS A 213 -14.34 7.87 -7.28
CA LYS A 213 -14.54 8.85 -6.22
C LYS A 213 -15.65 8.31 -5.34
N PHE A 214 -15.36 8.10 -4.07
CA PHE A 214 -16.28 7.51 -3.12
C PHE A 214 -16.51 8.48 -1.97
N CYS A 215 -17.66 9.15 -2.00
CA CYS A 215 -18.10 10.03 -0.94
C CYS A 215 -19.07 9.27 -0.02
N CYS A 216 -18.72 9.13 1.26
CA CYS A 216 -19.48 8.26 2.15
C CYS A 216 -19.61 8.77 3.59
N ASN A 217 -20.63 8.27 4.25
CA ASN A 217 -20.81 8.33 5.69
C ASN A 217 -20.26 7.04 6.36
N ILE A 218 -20.45 6.92 7.67
CA ILE A 218 -20.07 5.73 8.44
C ILE A 218 -21.30 4.83 8.57
N SER A 219 -21.56 4.01 7.54
CA SER A 219 -22.70 3.09 7.54
C SER A 219 -22.40 1.78 6.83
N ASP A 220 -23.24 0.77 7.06
CA ASP A 220 -23.15 -0.53 6.42
C ASP A 220 -23.47 -0.45 4.92
N GLU A 221 -24.41 0.44 4.57
CA GLU A 221 -24.78 0.73 3.19
C GLU A 221 -23.58 1.27 2.39
N ALA A 222 -22.67 2.04 3.02
CA ALA A 222 -21.45 2.51 2.38
C ALA A 222 -20.50 1.33 2.04
N VAL A 223 -20.39 0.34 2.93
CA VAL A 223 -19.60 -0.87 2.69
C VAL A 223 -20.15 -1.63 1.49
N MET A 224 -21.46 -1.89 1.49
CA MET A 224 -22.10 -2.65 0.41
C MET A 224 -22.09 -1.90 -0.92
N LEU A 225 -22.24 -0.57 -0.91
CA LEU A 225 -22.16 0.25 -2.12
C LEU A 225 -20.77 0.16 -2.75
N SER A 226 -19.72 0.35 -1.95
CA SER A 226 -18.34 0.30 -2.45
C SER A 226 -17.95 -1.09 -2.93
N TYR A 227 -18.25 -2.15 -2.17
CA TYR A 227 -17.95 -3.53 -2.57
C TYR A 227 -18.65 -3.93 -3.86
N ASN A 228 -19.97 -3.72 -3.97
CA ASN A 228 -20.73 -4.12 -5.15
C ASN A 228 -20.36 -3.32 -6.41
N THR A 229 -19.84 -2.09 -6.24
CA THR A 229 -19.39 -1.27 -7.36
C THR A 229 -17.99 -1.66 -7.85
N MET A 230 -17.09 -2.04 -6.93
CA MET A 230 -15.69 -2.31 -7.26
C MET A 230 -15.40 -3.76 -7.65
N LYS A 231 -16.14 -4.74 -7.13
CA LYS A 231 -15.87 -6.16 -7.40
C LYS A 231 -15.94 -6.46 -8.90
N THR A 232 -15.17 -7.43 -9.37
CA THR A 232 -15.30 -7.86 -10.76
C THR A 232 -16.64 -8.60 -10.96
N LYS A 233 -17.15 -8.58 -12.20
CA LYS A 233 -18.42 -9.24 -12.54
C LYS A 233 -18.22 -10.73 -12.82
#